data_AF-A0A1D9Q0D0-F1
#
_entry.id   AF-A0A1D9Q0D0-F1
#
_cell.length_a   1.000
_cell.length_b   1.000
_cell.length_c   1.000
_cell.angle_alpha   90.00
_cell.angle_beta   90.00
_cell.angle_gamma   90.00
#
_symmetry.space_group_name_H-M   'P 1'
#
loop_
_entity.id
_entity.type
_entity.pdbx_description
1 polymer ?
#
loop_
_entity_poly.entity_id
_entity_poly.type
_entity_poly.pdbx_seq_one_letter_code
_entity_poly.pdbx_strand_id
1 'polypeptide(L)'
;MTRLVESQNAEIALLRKQLADAQEVIETRKKRTKGKRVKLQGQFVFSTKEILKIVHEAKEKPKEKKPRGRPRKRPIEESEEEIEEEELENSSNDSELELEDWGSWPYSTVAIDHPGQANQIRAIKAAEVIRAKGAEISLNWVPGHTSVEGNELADKLAKEATTIQPTSNETSFGLLGMTVKEYASDQWLDTLKQYELRSNQSPSTYSKLFPWKIGSKIKLPSGTTRNTASAFFQLKLGHGYIKSYLHRFKLTNNKCICSNIEAPQHLLISCPIYKTKRKEIFKKIPLSKNTIQFLLHTKIGIELAIKFINITKIATRAWHLARTLEQEVIEEGVVVEEERGEENEEEAVEEIREGFDLLTIS
;
A
#
# COMPACT_ATOMS: atom_id res chain seq x y z
N MET A 1 -35.55 -37.85 0.32
CA MET A 1 -35.85 -36.64 -0.47
C MET A 1 -36.00 -35.36 0.37
N THR A 2 -36.44 -35.42 1.62
CA THR A 2 -36.73 -34.23 2.45
C THR A 2 -35.52 -33.36 2.81
N ARG A 3 -34.39 -33.95 3.23
CA ARG A 3 -33.19 -33.17 3.63
C ARG A 3 -32.55 -32.37 2.49
N LEU A 4 -32.61 -32.88 1.25
CA LEU A 4 -32.08 -32.18 0.08
C LEU A 4 -32.92 -30.95 -0.25
N VAL A 5 -34.24 -31.09 -0.18
CA VAL A 5 -35.19 -29.99 -0.41
C VAL A 5 -35.07 -28.92 0.67
N GLU A 6 -34.91 -29.32 1.94
CA GLU A 6 -34.67 -28.39 3.05
C GLU A 6 -33.36 -27.61 2.90
N SER A 7 -32.27 -28.30 2.50
CA SER A 7 -30.97 -27.67 2.21
C SER A 7 -31.08 -26.67 1.06
N GLN A 8 -31.73 -27.06 -0.05
CA GLN A 8 -31.91 -26.18 -1.21
C GLN A 8 -32.79 -24.96 -0.86
N ASN A 9 -33.83 -25.14 -0.04
CA ASN A 9 -34.67 -24.04 0.42
C ASN A 9 -33.91 -23.06 1.33
N ALA A 10 -33.04 -23.57 2.22
CA ALA A 10 -32.19 -22.72 3.05
C ALA A 10 -31.17 -21.93 2.21
N GLU A 11 -30.59 -22.57 1.19
CA GLU A 11 -29.66 -21.92 0.27
C GLU A 11 -30.35 -20.84 -0.58
N ILE A 12 -31.54 -21.12 -1.11
CA ILE A 12 -32.36 -20.14 -1.84
C ILE A 12 -32.73 -18.95 -0.95
N ALA A 13 -33.07 -19.18 0.32
CA ALA A 13 -33.39 -18.11 1.27
C ALA A 13 -32.16 -17.22 1.55
N LEU A 14 -30.99 -17.83 1.74
CA LEU A 14 -29.71 -17.13 1.90
C LEU A 14 -29.38 -16.28 0.67
N LEU A 15 -29.49 -16.86 -0.52
CA LEU A 15 -29.20 -16.18 -1.78
C LEU A 15 -30.16 -15.00 -2.01
N ARG A 16 -31.46 -15.15 -1.71
CA ARG A 16 -32.44 -14.07 -1.79
C ARG A 16 -32.09 -12.91 -0.85
N LYS A 17 -31.68 -13.21 0.38
CA LYS A 17 -31.24 -12.18 1.35
C LYS A 17 -30.00 -11.44 0.85
N GLN A 18 -29.00 -12.16 0.35
CA GLN A 18 -27.79 -11.55 -0.21
C GLN A 18 -28.10 -10.65 -1.42
N LEU A 19 -29.07 -11.05 -2.26
CA LEU A 19 -29.51 -10.26 -3.40
C LEU A 19 -30.21 -8.97 -2.96
N ALA A 20 -31.09 -9.04 -1.96
CA ALA A 20 -31.76 -7.86 -1.39
C ALA A 20 -30.74 -6.87 -0.78
N ASP A 21 -29.80 -7.36 0.04
CA ASP A 21 -28.75 -6.54 0.64
C ASP A 21 -27.86 -5.88 -0.44
N ALA A 22 -27.55 -6.59 -1.52
CA ALA A 22 -26.78 -6.05 -2.63
C ALA A 22 -27.55 -4.97 -3.41
N GLN A 23 -28.85 -5.17 -3.64
CA GLN A 23 -29.71 -4.20 -4.31
C GLN A 23 -29.87 -2.92 -3.48
N GLU A 24 -30.05 -3.03 -2.16
CA GLU A 24 -30.13 -1.88 -1.26
C GLU A 24 -28.84 -1.04 -1.29
N VAL A 25 -27.67 -1.71 -1.30
CA VAL A 25 -26.37 -1.04 -1.44
C VAL A 25 -26.23 -0.32 -2.80
N ILE A 26 -26.79 -0.88 -3.87
CA ILE A 26 -26.77 -0.24 -5.20
C ILE A 26 -27.71 0.96 -5.26
N GLU A 27 -28.93 0.84 -4.72
CA GLU A 27 -29.90 1.95 -4.69
C GLU A 27 -29.42 3.11 -3.80
N THR A 28 -28.84 2.82 -2.64
CA THR A 28 -28.21 3.83 -1.78
C THR A 28 -27.01 4.50 -2.45
N ARG A 29 -26.25 3.76 -3.28
CA ARG A 29 -25.18 4.32 -4.13
C ARG A 29 -25.69 5.24 -5.23
N LYS A 30 -26.78 4.88 -5.93
CA LYS A 30 -27.38 5.71 -6.99
C LYS A 30 -27.90 7.04 -6.42
N LYS A 31 -28.44 7.04 -5.21
CA LYS A 31 -28.96 8.24 -4.53
C LYS A 31 -27.86 9.19 -4.00
N ARG A 32 -26.62 8.73 -3.78
CA ARG A 32 -25.52 9.54 -3.20
C ARG A 32 -24.44 9.91 -4.22
N THR A 33 -24.35 11.20 -4.57
CA THR A 33 -23.42 11.71 -5.60
C THR A 33 -22.06 12.21 -5.09
N LYS A 34 -21.83 12.34 -3.77
CA LYS A 34 -20.53 12.77 -3.16
C LYS A 34 -20.16 11.97 -1.90
N GLY A 35 -18.88 11.61 -1.74
CA GLY A 35 -18.31 10.91 -0.55
C GLY A 35 -17.32 9.77 -0.89
N LYS A 36 -16.35 9.47 -0.01
CA LYS A 36 -15.38 8.36 -0.18
C LYS A 36 -16.08 6.99 -0.05
N ARG A 37 -15.73 6.08 -0.96
CA ARG A 37 -16.37 4.77 -1.16
C ARG A 37 -15.42 3.65 -0.69
N VAL A 38 -15.79 2.86 0.31
CA VAL A 38 -15.08 1.62 0.71
C VAL A 38 -16.12 0.55 1.08
N LYS A 39 -15.93 -0.70 0.67
CA LYS A 39 -16.72 -1.88 1.11
C LYS A 39 -15.78 -3.06 1.27
N LEU A 40 -15.75 -3.71 2.43
CA LEU A 40 -15.36 -5.12 2.58
C LEU A 40 -16.05 -5.74 3.80
N GLN A 41 -16.59 -6.95 3.61
CA GLN A 41 -17.06 -7.93 4.62
C GLN A 41 -17.89 -7.41 5.80
N GLY A 42 -19.16 -7.07 5.54
CA GLY A 42 -20.22 -7.01 6.56
C GLY A 42 -20.32 -5.70 7.38
N GLN A 43 -20.96 -4.68 6.79
CA GLN A 43 -21.49 -3.44 7.40
C GLN A 43 -20.45 -2.46 8.01
N PHE A 44 -20.42 -1.12 7.79
CA PHE A 44 -21.28 -0.08 7.24
C PHE A 44 -20.44 0.93 6.42
N VAL A 45 -21.07 1.77 5.59
CA VAL A 45 -20.41 2.94 4.96
C VAL A 45 -20.98 4.22 5.58
N PHE A 46 -20.34 4.69 6.65
CA PHE A 46 -20.68 5.97 7.26
C PHE A 46 -19.90 7.12 6.59
N SER A 47 -20.56 8.26 6.37
CA SER A 47 -19.85 9.52 6.17
C SER A 47 -19.18 9.95 7.48
N THR A 48 -18.12 10.77 7.43
CA THR A 48 -17.44 11.26 8.63
C THR A 48 -18.40 11.91 9.64
N LYS A 49 -19.48 12.54 9.16
CA LYS A 49 -20.53 13.13 10.00
C LYS A 49 -21.38 12.09 10.71
N GLU A 50 -21.68 10.96 10.07
CA GLU A 50 -22.44 9.86 10.67
C GLU A 50 -21.60 9.12 11.74
N ILE A 51 -20.29 8.95 11.51
CA ILE A 51 -19.37 8.40 12.51
C ILE A 51 -19.34 9.29 13.77
N LEU A 52 -19.23 10.61 13.59
CA LEU A 52 -19.21 11.55 14.71
C LEU A 52 -20.52 11.51 15.51
N LYS A 53 -21.66 11.35 14.84
CA LYS A 53 -22.97 11.24 15.51
C LYS A 53 -23.10 9.94 16.31
N ILE A 54 -22.68 8.81 15.75
CA ILE A 54 -22.70 7.51 16.44
C ILE A 54 -21.77 7.50 17.65
N VAL A 55 -20.59 8.10 17.53
CA VAL A 55 -19.64 8.22 18.66
C VAL A 55 -20.21 9.09 19.78
N HIS A 56 -20.95 10.15 19.44
CA HIS A 56 -21.64 10.98 20.42
C HIS A 56 -22.74 10.20 21.15
N GLU A 57 -23.62 9.52 20.40
CA GLU A 57 -24.70 8.69 20.96
C GLU A 57 -24.17 7.51 21.80
N ALA A 58 -23.01 6.96 21.47
CA ALA A 58 -22.36 5.89 22.25
C ALA A 58 -21.72 6.40 23.55
N LYS A 59 -21.32 7.68 23.61
CA LYS A 59 -20.78 8.31 24.83
C LYS A 59 -21.88 8.67 25.82
N GLU A 60 -23.08 9.00 25.34
CA GLU A 60 -24.22 9.38 26.19
C GLU A 60 -25.01 8.18 26.75
N LYS A 61 -24.79 6.96 26.23
CA LYS A 61 -25.42 5.76 26.80
C LYS A 61 -24.65 5.26 28.03
N PRO A 62 -25.28 5.15 29.22
CA PRO A 62 -24.63 4.59 30.40
C PRO A 62 -24.30 3.11 30.18
N LYS A 63 -23.10 2.68 30.59
CA LYS A 63 -22.66 1.28 30.51
C LYS A 63 -23.46 0.42 31.49
N GLU A 64 -24.29 -0.48 30.99
CA GLU A 64 -24.89 -1.53 31.83
C GLU A 64 -23.78 -2.43 32.42
N LYS A 65 -23.79 -2.61 33.75
CA LYS A 65 -22.85 -3.47 34.47
C LYS A 65 -23.18 -4.94 34.17
N LYS A 66 -22.23 -5.69 33.58
CA LYS A 66 -22.36 -7.14 33.39
C LYS A 66 -22.39 -7.87 34.75
N PRO A 67 -23.23 -8.90 34.93
CA PRO A 67 -23.21 -9.70 36.15
C PRO A 67 -21.89 -10.49 36.24
N ARG A 68 -21.21 -10.38 37.39
CA ARG A 68 -20.01 -11.16 37.71
C ARG A 68 -20.43 -12.56 38.16
N GLY A 69 -20.16 -13.57 37.34
CA GLY A 69 -20.26 -14.98 37.71
C GLY A 69 -19.14 -15.77 37.06
N ARG A 70 -18.19 -16.26 37.87
CA ARG A 70 -17.07 -17.11 37.42
C ARG A 70 -17.50 -18.59 37.53
N PRO A 71 -17.27 -19.46 36.52
CA PRO A 71 -17.55 -20.88 36.66
C PRO A 71 -16.55 -21.54 37.63
N ARG A 72 -17.06 -22.36 38.58
CA ARG A 72 -16.27 -23.11 39.58
C ARG A 72 -15.31 -24.12 38.90
N LYS A 73 -14.04 -24.13 39.33
CA LYS A 73 -13.09 -25.26 39.11
C LYS A 73 -12.97 -26.09 40.39
N ARG A 74 -12.65 -27.39 40.21
CA ARG A 74 -12.55 -28.44 41.26
C ARG A 74 -11.29 -28.28 42.16
N PRO A 75 -11.28 -28.89 43.36
CA PRO A 75 -10.36 -28.55 44.47
C PRO A 75 -8.96 -29.15 44.29
N ILE A 76 -7.93 -28.37 44.64
CA ILE A 76 -6.55 -28.81 44.93
C ILE A 76 -6.09 -28.03 46.17
N GLU A 77 -5.39 -28.74 47.05
CA GLU A 77 -5.01 -28.42 48.44
C GLU A 77 -4.15 -27.16 48.65
N GLU A 78 -4.17 -26.75 49.91
CA GLU A 78 -3.78 -25.50 50.56
C GLU A 78 -2.29 -25.11 50.45
N SER A 79 -2.07 -23.80 50.36
CA SER A 79 -1.10 -23.10 51.21
C SER A 79 -1.53 -21.64 51.34
N GLU A 80 -1.74 -21.23 52.59
CA GLU A 80 -2.23 -19.93 53.05
C GLU A 80 -1.21 -18.81 52.81
N GLU A 81 -1.70 -17.63 52.42
CA GLU A 81 -1.07 -16.35 52.76
C GLU A 81 -2.15 -15.25 52.68
N GLU A 82 -2.51 -14.73 53.86
CA GLU A 82 -3.38 -13.59 54.09
C GLU A 82 -2.81 -12.31 53.47
N ILE A 83 -3.66 -11.40 52.99
CA ILE A 83 -3.52 -9.93 53.11
C ILE A 83 -4.90 -9.30 52.90
N GLU A 84 -5.17 -8.29 53.74
CA GLU A 84 -6.43 -7.69 54.17
C GLU A 84 -7.22 -6.92 53.09
N GLU A 85 -8.53 -6.83 53.32
CA GLU A 85 -9.48 -5.95 52.63
C GLU A 85 -9.39 -4.52 53.22
N GLU A 86 -9.31 -3.49 52.37
CA GLU A 86 -9.69 -2.13 52.76
C GLU A 86 -10.76 -1.58 51.80
N GLU A 87 -11.85 -1.13 52.44
CA GLU A 87 -13.06 -0.56 51.87
C GLU A 87 -12.78 0.79 51.21
N LEU A 88 -13.23 0.97 49.96
CA LEU A 88 -13.28 2.29 49.32
C LEU A 88 -14.70 2.85 49.46
N GLU A 89 -14.87 3.75 50.42
CA GLU A 89 -16.03 4.62 50.54
C GLU A 89 -16.14 5.53 49.31
N ASN A 90 -17.33 5.53 48.73
CA ASN A 90 -17.79 6.54 47.79
C ASN A 90 -18.14 7.80 48.59
N SER A 91 -17.48 8.93 48.30
CA SER A 91 -18.13 10.23 48.51
C SER A 91 -17.99 11.08 47.25
N SER A 92 -19.14 11.33 46.64
CA SER A 92 -19.39 12.40 45.71
C SER A 92 -19.24 13.70 46.47
N ASN A 93 -18.41 14.62 46.01
CA ASN A 93 -18.72 16.02 46.19
C ASN A 93 -18.21 16.89 45.03
N ASP A 94 -19.18 17.67 44.57
CA ASP A 94 -19.13 18.78 43.65
C ASP A 94 -18.64 20.00 44.43
N SER A 95 -17.56 20.65 43.98
CA SER A 95 -17.13 21.97 44.46
C SER A 95 -15.95 22.41 43.59
N GLU A 96 -16.17 23.36 42.69
CA GLU A 96 -16.11 24.80 42.95
C GLU A 96 -14.71 25.32 42.59
N LEU A 97 -14.68 26.16 41.55
CA LEU A 97 -13.50 26.79 40.99
C LEU A 97 -12.91 27.76 42.02
N GLU A 98 -11.93 27.28 42.79
CA GLU A 98 -11.03 28.17 43.51
C GLU A 98 -9.95 28.72 42.58
N LEU A 99 -9.89 30.05 42.60
CA LEU A 99 -9.04 30.92 41.82
C LEU A 99 -7.67 30.92 42.48
N GLU A 100 -6.84 29.91 42.18
CA GLU A 100 -5.48 29.84 42.73
C GLU A 100 -4.59 30.95 42.14
N ASP A 101 -3.96 31.65 43.07
CA ASP A 101 -3.00 32.74 42.92
C ASP A 101 -1.80 32.35 42.04
N TRP A 102 -1.74 32.88 40.82
CA TRP A 102 -0.63 32.66 39.87
C TRP A 102 0.60 33.55 40.16
N GLY A 103 0.84 33.87 41.43
CA GLY A 103 1.79 34.88 41.92
C GLY A 103 3.26 34.47 41.99
N SER A 104 3.65 33.27 41.57
CA SER A 104 5.06 32.88 41.57
C SER A 104 5.38 32.00 40.36
N TRP A 105 6.11 32.56 39.39
CA TRP A 105 6.75 31.76 38.34
C TRP A 105 7.92 31.00 38.99
N PRO A 106 7.87 29.67 39.11
CA PRO A 106 9.07 28.94 39.46
C PRO A 106 9.97 28.94 38.23
N TYR A 107 11.22 29.33 38.42
CA TYR A 107 12.32 28.83 37.62
C TYR A 107 12.37 27.30 37.77
N SER A 108 11.45 26.59 37.12
CA SER A 108 11.47 25.14 37.07
C SER A 108 11.49 24.69 35.61
N THR A 109 12.65 24.16 35.25
CA THR A 109 12.89 23.20 34.17
C THR A 109 12.04 21.95 34.39
N VAL A 110 10.72 22.07 34.34
CA VAL A 110 9.83 20.91 34.27
C VAL A 110 9.85 20.43 32.83
N ALA A 111 10.68 19.42 32.57
CA ALA A 111 10.58 18.66 31.33
C ALA A 111 9.20 18.04 31.27
N ILE A 112 8.46 18.36 30.21
CA ILE A 112 7.15 17.80 29.95
C ILE A 112 7.26 16.87 28.76
N ASP A 113 6.48 15.82 28.85
CA ASP A 113 6.54 14.61 28.04
C ASP A 113 5.90 14.92 26.72
N HIS A 114 6.78 15.27 25.80
CA HIS A 114 6.55 15.59 24.39
C HIS A 114 5.09 15.79 23.97
N PRO A 115 4.71 17.07 23.80
CA PRO A 115 3.96 17.39 22.60
C PRO A 115 4.42 18.76 22.11
N GLY A 116 5.14 18.83 20.98
CA GLY A 116 5.39 20.13 20.32
C GLY A 116 4.11 20.96 20.19
N GLN A 117 2.97 20.28 20.03
CA GLN A 117 1.64 20.88 20.05
C GLN A 117 1.21 21.46 21.42
N ALA A 118 1.48 20.80 22.55
CA ALA A 118 1.12 21.36 23.86
C ALA A 118 2.03 22.51 24.26
N ASN A 119 3.33 22.41 23.96
CA ASN A 119 4.25 23.54 24.14
C ASN A 119 3.85 24.72 23.25
N GLN A 120 3.42 24.46 22.02
CA GLN A 120 2.83 25.47 21.14
C GLN A 120 1.56 26.08 21.76
N ILE A 121 0.63 25.26 22.26
CA ILE A 121 -0.61 25.74 22.91
C ILE A 121 -0.28 26.57 24.15
N ARG A 122 0.69 26.15 24.97
CA ARG A 122 1.15 26.89 26.16
C ARG A 122 1.76 28.24 25.77
N ALA A 123 2.62 28.26 24.74
CA ALA A 123 3.19 29.50 24.22
C ALA A 123 2.12 30.46 23.68
N ILE A 124 1.12 29.94 22.96
CA ILE A 124 -0.02 30.74 22.47
C ILE A 124 -0.80 31.33 23.65
N LYS A 125 -1.20 30.50 24.62
CA LYS A 125 -1.93 30.96 25.82
C LYS A 125 -1.13 32.00 26.62
N ALA A 126 0.16 31.79 26.80
CA ALA A 126 1.03 32.74 27.49
C ALA A 126 1.10 34.08 26.73
N ALA A 127 1.22 34.04 25.40
CA ALA A 127 1.23 35.23 24.57
C ALA A 127 -0.11 36.00 24.62
N GLU A 128 -1.25 35.30 24.72
CA GLU A 128 -2.56 35.92 24.90
C GLU A 128 -2.65 36.66 26.25
N VAL A 129 -2.18 36.05 27.34
CA VAL A 129 -2.16 36.67 28.68
C VAL A 129 -1.26 37.90 28.72
N ILE A 130 -0.07 37.83 28.11
CA ILE A 130 0.88 38.95 28.06
C ILE A 130 0.27 40.13 27.28
N ARG A 131 -0.41 39.84 26.17
CA ARG A 131 -1.09 40.86 25.37
C ARG A 131 -2.28 41.47 26.10
N ALA A 132 -3.04 40.67 26.85
CA ALA A 132 -4.16 41.16 27.67
C ALA A 132 -3.70 42.13 28.77
N LYS A 133 -2.44 42.00 29.24
CA LYS A 133 -1.81 42.94 30.18
C LYS A 133 -1.25 44.21 29.51
N GLY A 134 -1.44 44.39 28.20
CA GLY A 134 -1.02 45.57 27.45
C GLY A 134 0.42 45.55 26.95
N ALA A 135 1.12 44.41 27.01
CA ALA A 135 2.48 44.30 26.48
C ALA A 135 2.49 43.99 24.98
N GLU A 136 3.45 44.58 24.25
CA GLU A 136 3.69 44.32 22.84
C GLU A 136 4.63 43.12 22.66
N ILE A 137 4.28 42.20 21.75
CA ILE A 137 5.06 40.99 21.47
C ILE A 137 5.59 41.09 20.03
N SER A 138 6.90 40.98 19.86
CA SER A 138 7.55 40.88 18.56
C SER A 138 8.21 39.52 18.37
N LEU A 139 8.23 39.02 17.14
CA LEU A 139 8.88 37.76 16.76
C LEU A 139 10.05 38.07 15.83
N ASN A 140 11.27 37.81 16.27
CA ASN A 140 12.48 38.04 15.49
C ASN A 140 13.14 36.70 15.15
N TRP A 141 13.55 36.55 13.89
CA TRP A 141 14.29 35.37 13.46
C TRP A 141 15.78 35.57 13.70
N VAL A 142 16.44 34.53 14.22
CA VAL A 142 17.88 34.54 14.48
C VAL A 142 18.54 33.49 13.56
N PRO A 143 19.64 33.82 12.88
CA PRO A 143 20.37 32.85 12.07
C PRO A 143 20.98 31.73 12.92
N GLY A 144 20.74 30.49 12.49
CA GLY A 144 21.34 29.31 13.11
C GLY A 144 22.85 29.24 12.88
N HIS A 145 23.55 28.51 13.77
CA HIS A 145 25.01 28.26 13.70
C HIS A 145 25.88 29.52 13.67
N THR A 146 25.32 30.66 14.03
CA THR A 146 26.05 31.89 14.32
C THR A 146 26.18 31.91 15.84
N SER A 147 27.38 32.08 16.38
CA SER A 147 27.68 32.04 17.83
C SER A 147 27.02 33.18 18.63
N VAL A 148 25.70 33.27 18.55
CA VAL A 148 24.85 34.19 19.29
C VAL A 148 24.59 33.54 20.64
N GLU A 149 25.13 34.15 21.69
CA GLU A 149 25.12 33.62 23.05
C GLU A 149 23.73 33.17 23.52
N GLY A 150 22.70 33.97 23.26
CA GLY A 150 21.31 33.62 23.62
C GLY A 150 20.75 32.40 22.87
N ASN A 151 21.12 32.21 21.59
CA ASN A 151 20.70 31.03 20.82
C ASN A 151 21.44 29.78 21.29
N GLU A 152 22.75 29.89 21.55
CA GLU A 152 23.56 28.78 22.08
C GLU A 152 23.07 28.35 23.47
N LEU A 153 22.68 29.31 24.33
CA LEU A 153 22.09 29.01 25.64
C LEU A 153 20.75 28.29 25.49
N ALA A 154 19.88 28.76 24.60
CA ALA A 154 18.59 28.10 24.32
C ALA A 154 18.78 26.68 23.77
N ASP A 155 19.71 26.47 22.85
CA ASP A 155 20.05 25.15 22.31
C ASP A 155 20.65 24.21 23.37
N LYS A 156 21.49 24.75 24.27
CA LYS A 156 22.03 24.00 25.41
C LYS A 156 20.91 23.54 26.34
N LEU A 157 20.01 24.46 26.73
CA LEU A 157 18.86 24.13 27.58
C LEU A 157 17.93 23.12 26.91
N ALA A 158 17.68 23.26 25.61
CA ALA A 158 16.88 22.30 24.84
C ALA A 158 17.53 20.91 24.83
N LYS A 159 18.86 20.81 24.66
CA LYS A 159 19.60 19.54 24.74
C LYS A 159 19.55 18.93 26.14
N GLU A 160 19.75 19.74 27.18
CA GLU A 160 19.62 19.28 28.57
C GLU A 160 18.22 18.75 28.85
N ALA A 161 17.17 19.39 28.30
CA ALA A 161 15.82 18.90 28.43
C ALA A 161 15.58 17.52 27.76
N THR A 162 16.39 17.12 26.76
CA THR A 162 16.24 15.80 26.13
C THR A 162 16.71 14.64 27.00
N THR A 163 17.51 14.89 28.04
CA THR A 163 18.00 13.84 28.95
C THR A 163 17.05 13.60 30.12
N ILE A 164 16.11 14.53 30.35
CA ILE A 164 15.14 14.41 31.44
C ILE A 164 14.08 13.39 31.04
N GLN A 165 13.90 12.39 31.88
CA GLN A 165 12.89 11.36 31.63
C GLN A 165 11.48 11.90 31.81
N PRO A 166 10.54 11.40 31.00
CA PRO A 166 9.19 11.88 31.07
C PRO A 166 8.49 11.49 32.38
N THR A 167 7.67 12.39 32.93
CA THR A 167 6.96 12.22 34.23
C THR A 167 5.53 11.70 34.10
N SER A 168 4.93 11.85 32.94
CA SER A 168 3.57 11.50 32.56
C SER A 168 3.55 10.65 31.28
N ASN A 169 2.44 9.94 31.08
CA ASN A 169 2.19 9.12 29.90
C ASN A 169 1.42 9.88 28.80
N GLU A 170 1.26 11.20 28.92
CA GLU A 170 0.60 12.00 27.89
C GLU A 170 1.48 12.08 26.63
N THR A 171 0.86 11.95 25.46
CA THR A 171 1.60 11.91 24.18
C THR A 171 0.81 12.56 23.07
N SER A 172 1.52 13.12 22.07
CA SER A 172 0.88 13.68 20.88
C SER A 172 0.46 12.60 19.88
N PHE A 173 -0.63 12.84 19.15
CA PHE A 173 -0.99 12.05 17.96
C PHE A 173 0.14 12.01 16.92
N GLY A 174 0.98 13.05 16.85
CA GLY A 174 2.14 13.10 15.96
C GLY A 174 3.19 12.06 16.34
N LEU A 175 3.57 12.01 17.63
CA LEU A 175 4.53 11.03 18.14
C LEU A 175 3.98 9.62 18.01
N LEU A 176 2.74 9.37 18.43
CA LEU A 176 2.07 8.08 18.22
C LEU A 176 2.07 7.66 16.75
N GLY A 177 1.81 8.59 15.84
CA GLY A 177 1.84 8.34 14.40
C GLY A 177 3.24 8.02 13.87
N MET A 178 4.30 8.54 14.48
CA MET A 178 5.69 8.18 14.18
C MET A 178 6.01 6.78 14.70
N THR A 179 5.74 6.51 15.98
CA THR A 179 5.97 5.21 16.62
C THR A 179 5.24 4.08 15.89
N VAL A 180 3.98 4.29 15.49
CA VAL A 180 3.21 3.30 14.72
C VAL A 180 3.87 3.01 13.36
N LYS A 181 4.42 4.02 12.69
CA LYS A 181 5.11 3.82 11.40
C LYS A 181 6.43 3.06 11.58
N GLU A 182 7.18 3.37 12.63
CA GLU A 182 8.41 2.65 12.97
C GLU A 182 8.11 1.19 13.27
N TYR A 183 7.16 0.93 14.17
CA TYR A 183 6.74 -0.42 14.52
C TYR A 183 6.25 -1.22 13.30
N ALA A 184 5.44 -0.59 12.44
CA ALA A 184 5.01 -1.22 11.19
C ALA A 184 6.21 -1.54 10.28
N SER A 185 7.18 -0.63 10.17
CA SER A 185 8.40 -0.86 9.37
C SER A 185 9.22 -2.04 9.93
N ASP A 186 9.37 -2.13 11.25
CA ASP A 186 10.12 -3.19 11.91
C ASP A 186 9.46 -4.56 11.74
N GLN A 187 8.12 -4.63 11.90
CA GLN A 187 7.36 -5.86 11.64
C GLN A 187 7.52 -6.32 10.19
N TRP A 188 7.50 -5.39 9.23
CA TRP A 188 7.74 -5.73 7.83
C TRP A 188 9.17 -6.23 7.62
N LEU A 189 10.19 -5.59 8.19
CA LEU A 189 11.58 -6.04 8.09
C LEU A 189 11.75 -7.46 8.64
N ASP A 190 11.16 -7.76 9.78
CA ASP A 190 11.23 -9.09 10.39
C ASP A 190 10.56 -10.15 9.49
N THR A 191 9.37 -9.84 8.98
CA THR A 191 8.67 -10.71 8.01
C THR A 191 9.53 -11.02 6.79
N LEU A 192 10.28 -10.03 6.28
CA LEU A 192 11.18 -10.23 5.14
C LEU A 192 12.37 -11.10 5.46
N LYS A 193 13.02 -10.89 6.62
CA LYS A 193 14.12 -11.74 7.08
C LYS A 193 13.67 -13.19 7.20
N GLN A 194 12.50 -13.43 7.82
CA GLN A 194 11.92 -14.76 7.92
C GLN A 194 11.60 -15.37 6.55
N TYR A 195 11.14 -14.57 5.60
CA TYR A 195 10.91 -15.03 4.22
C TYR A 195 12.22 -15.47 3.56
N GLU A 196 13.29 -14.68 3.67
CA GLU A 196 14.62 -14.96 3.09
C GLU A 196 15.30 -16.20 3.68
N LEU A 197 15.03 -16.52 4.96
CA LEU A 197 15.56 -17.70 5.64
C LEU A 197 14.93 -19.03 5.17
N ARG A 198 13.84 -18.99 4.39
CA ARG A 198 13.21 -20.21 3.87
C ARG A 198 14.15 -20.92 2.89
N SER A 199 14.64 -22.11 3.25
CA SER A 199 15.37 -23.00 2.36
C SER A 199 14.48 -23.39 1.17
N ASN A 200 14.97 -23.25 -0.07
CA ASN A 200 14.28 -23.49 -1.36
C ASN A 200 13.72 -22.25 -2.09
N GLN A 201 14.26 -21.06 -1.87
CA GLN A 201 13.98 -19.96 -2.80
C GLN A 201 14.66 -20.18 -4.15
N SER A 202 13.86 -20.15 -5.23
CA SER A 202 14.42 -20.15 -6.59
C SER A 202 15.28 -18.90 -6.80
N PRO A 203 16.42 -18.99 -7.53
CA PRO A 203 17.21 -17.82 -7.94
C PRO A 203 16.41 -16.76 -8.72
N SER A 204 15.29 -17.15 -9.32
CA SER A 204 14.38 -16.27 -10.07
C SER A 204 13.38 -15.49 -9.20
N THR A 205 13.37 -15.74 -7.88
CA THR A 205 12.46 -15.06 -6.95
C THR A 205 12.77 -13.56 -6.89
N TYR A 206 11.74 -12.74 -6.78
CA TYR A 206 11.87 -11.28 -6.76
C TYR A 206 12.86 -10.77 -5.69
N SER A 207 12.88 -11.38 -4.49
CA SER A 207 13.84 -11.07 -3.40
C SER A 207 15.31 -11.30 -3.76
N LYS A 208 15.60 -12.30 -4.59
CA LYS A 208 16.97 -12.59 -5.03
C LYS A 208 17.41 -11.65 -6.16
N LEU A 209 16.47 -11.14 -6.96
CA LEU A 209 16.76 -10.27 -8.09
C LEU A 209 16.83 -8.79 -7.70
N PHE A 210 16.00 -8.34 -6.76
CA PHE A 210 15.90 -6.93 -6.42
C PHE A 210 15.99 -6.70 -4.91
N PRO A 211 16.75 -5.70 -4.45
CA PRO A 211 16.79 -5.37 -3.03
C PRO A 211 15.43 -4.83 -2.58
N TRP A 212 14.93 -5.33 -1.46
CA TRP A 212 13.71 -4.85 -0.85
C TRP A 212 14.00 -3.62 0.00
N LYS A 213 13.25 -2.54 -0.22
CA LYS A 213 13.32 -1.32 0.57
C LYS A 213 11.91 -0.89 0.92
N ILE A 214 11.54 -1.07 2.19
CA ILE A 214 10.22 -0.69 2.71
C ILE A 214 10.04 0.82 2.55
N GLY A 215 8.83 1.23 2.16
CA GLY A 215 8.49 2.64 1.91
C GLY A 215 9.07 3.24 0.64
N SER A 216 10.09 2.62 0.03
CA SER A 216 10.63 3.09 -1.25
C SER A 216 9.64 2.78 -2.38
N LYS A 217 9.39 3.79 -3.23
CA LYS A 217 8.57 3.64 -4.43
C LYS A 217 9.44 3.82 -5.65
N ILE A 218 9.31 2.90 -6.61
CA ILE A 218 9.94 3.06 -7.90
C ILE A 218 9.28 4.24 -8.62
N LYS A 219 10.07 5.27 -8.89
CA LYS A 219 9.64 6.44 -9.65
C LYS A 219 9.86 6.18 -11.13
N LEU A 220 8.77 6.11 -11.88
CA LEU A 220 8.82 6.07 -13.34
C LEU A 220 9.03 7.49 -13.89
N PRO A 221 9.59 7.64 -15.10
CA PRO A 221 9.75 8.95 -15.74
C PRO A 221 8.41 9.66 -15.92
N SER A 222 8.41 10.98 -15.84
CA SER A 222 7.22 11.80 -16.10
C SER A 222 6.69 11.53 -17.53
N GLY A 223 5.37 11.56 -17.70
CA GLY A 223 4.73 11.25 -18.97
C GLY A 223 4.61 9.76 -19.31
N THR A 224 5.04 8.85 -18.43
CA THR A 224 4.82 7.41 -18.64
C THR A 224 3.32 7.09 -18.63
N THR A 225 2.80 6.56 -19.74
CA THR A 225 1.38 6.18 -19.83
C THR A 225 1.04 5.02 -18.90
N ARG A 226 -0.23 4.89 -18.51
CA ARG A 226 -0.71 3.78 -17.67
C ARG A 226 -0.39 2.41 -18.27
N ASN A 227 -0.52 2.25 -19.59
CA ASN A 227 -0.26 0.98 -20.27
C ASN A 227 1.22 0.61 -20.19
N THR A 228 2.11 1.57 -20.45
CA THR A 228 3.56 1.37 -20.34
C THR A 228 3.99 1.11 -18.89
N ALA A 229 3.44 1.85 -17.94
CA ALA A 229 3.71 1.64 -16.51
C ALA A 229 3.27 0.24 -16.07
N SER A 230 2.09 -0.21 -16.50
CA SER A 230 1.60 -1.56 -16.21
C SER A 230 2.51 -2.63 -16.80
N ALA A 231 2.90 -2.50 -18.08
CA ALA A 231 3.82 -3.41 -18.72
C ALA A 231 5.20 -3.45 -18.02
N PHE A 232 5.71 -2.31 -17.57
CA PHE A 232 6.95 -2.24 -16.79
C PHE A 232 6.83 -3.04 -15.48
N PHE A 233 5.77 -2.84 -14.69
CA PHE A 233 5.59 -3.58 -13.44
C PHE A 233 5.33 -5.07 -13.68
N GLN A 234 4.62 -5.43 -14.75
CA GLN A 234 4.43 -6.82 -15.18
C GLN A 234 5.78 -7.50 -15.48
N LEU A 235 6.65 -6.85 -16.26
CA LEU A 235 8.01 -7.34 -16.54
C LEU A 235 8.85 -7.44 -15.27
N LYS A 236 8.73 -6.46 -14.37
CA LYS A 236 9.47 -6.44 -13.12
C LYS A 236 9.06 -7.56 -12.16
N LEU A 237 7.78 -7.87 -12.09
CA LEU A 237 7.25 -8.93 -11.23
C LEU A 237 7.33 -10.31 -11.89
N GLY A 238 7.52 -10.39 -13.22
CA GLY A 238 7.39 -11.64 -13.97
C GLY A 238 5.95 -12.14 -13.99
N HIS A 239 4.99 -11.23 -14.02
CA HIS A 239 3.55 -11.49 -13.97
C HIS A 239 2.82 -10.78 -15.10
N GLY A 240 1.57 -11.19 -15.35
CA GLY A 240 0.70 -10.56 -16.35
C GLY A 240 0.84 -11.22 -17.72
N TYR A 241 0.97 -10.42 -18.78
CA TYR A 241 0.88 -10.90 -20.15
C TYR A 241 2.15 -11.59 -20.67
N ILE A 242 2.81 -12.39 -19.85
CA ILE A 242 4.06 -13.09 -20.20
C ILE A 242 3.74 -14.59 -20.25
N LYS A 243 4.10 -15.26 -21.35
CA LYS A 243 3.76 -16.68 -21.58
C LYS A 243 4.33 -17.60 -20.49
N SER A 244 5.54 -17.37 -19.97
CA SER A 244 6.04 -18.16 -18.82
C SER A 244 5.17 -18.04 -17.56
N TYR A 245 4.54 -16.88 -17.33
CA TYR A 245 3.61 -16.69 -16.21
C TYR A 245 2.25 -17.32 -16.51
N LEU A 246 1.69 -17.08 -17.69
CA LEU A 246 0.39 -17.63 -18.10
C LEU A 246 0.39 -19.17 -18.18
N HIS A 247 1.52 -19.77 -18.57
CA HIS A 247 1.72 -21.22 -18.56
C HIS A 247 1.57 -21.85 -17.17
N ARG A 248 1.91 -21.12 -16.09
CA ARG A 248 1.69 -21.61 -14.71
C ARG A 248 0.21 -21.85 -14.39
N PHE A 249 -0.68 -21.17 -15.12
CA PHE A 249 -2.13 -21.33 -15.04
C PHE A 249 -2.69 -22.17 -16.18
N LYS A 250 -1.83 -22.84 -16.96
CA LYS A 250 -2.20 -23.68 -18.10
C LYS A 250 -2.99 -22.96 -19.20
N LEU A 251 -2.79 -21.65 -19.36
CA LEU A 251 -3.52 -20.83 -20.34
C LEU A 251 -2.84 -20.80 -21.73
N THR A 252 -1.54 -21.11 -21.81
CA THR A 252 -0.74 -21.06 -23.04
C THR A 252 0.56 -21.84 -22.81
N ASN A 253 1.28 -22.17 -23.88
CA ASN A 253 2.67 -22.60 -23.80
C ASN A 253 3.59 -21.48 -23.23
N ASN A 254 4.80 -21.84 -22.81
CA ASN A 254 5.78 -20.91 -22.25
C ASN A 254 6.78 -20.35 -23.28
N LYS A 255 6.56 -20.59 -24.58
CA LYS A 255 7.52 -20.33 -25.64
C LYS A 255 7.24 -18.99 -26.32
N CYS A 256 8.30 -18.22 -26.51
CA CYS A 256 8.29 -17.04 -27.37
C CYS A 256 8.28 -17.48 -28.83
N ILE A 257 7.95 -16.56 -29.75
CA ILE A 257 7.98 -16.78 -31.21
C ILE A 257 9.37 -17.25 -31.67
N CYS A 258 10.45 -16.81 -31.02
CA CYS A 258 11.80 -17.30 -31.29
C CYS A 258 12.16 -18.62 -30.54
N SER A 259 11.17 -19.41 -30.15
CA SER A 259 11.26 -20.75 -29.52
C SER A 259 11.95 -20.85 -28.15
N ASN A 260 12.41 -19.73 -27.60
CA ASN A 260 12.97 -19.65 -26.25
C ASN A 260 11.87 -19.45 -25.20
N ILE A 261 12.19 -19.70 -23.92
CA ILE A 261 11.23 -19.45 -22.84
C ILE A 261 10.95 -17.96 -22.74
N GLU A 262 9.68 -17.58 -22.85
CA GLU A 262 9.26 -16.19 -22.76
C GLU A 262 9.21 -15.73 -21.29
N ALA A 263 10.35 -15.29 -20.79
CA ALA A 263 10.50 -14.64 -19.48
C ALA A 263 10.89 -13.16 -19.64
N PRO A 264 10.72 -12.31 -18.61
CA PRO A 264 11.15 -10.90 -18.67
C PRO A 264 12.60 -10.74 -19.11
N GLN A 265 13.50 -11.58 -18.60
CA GLN A 265 14.91 -11.58 -18.95
C GLN A 265 15.12 -11.87 -20.45
N HIS A 266 14.35 -12.81 -21.00
CA HIS A 266 14.39 -13.09 -22.43
C HIS A 266 13.94 -11.89 -23.25
N LEU A 267 12.74 -11.36 -22.98
CA LEU A 267 12.16 -10.22 -23.72
C LEU A 267 13.07 -8.98 -23.69
N LEU A 268 13.62 -8.65 -22.52
CA LEU A 268 14.40 -7.42 -22.32
C LEU A 268 15.88 -7.53 -22.70
N ILE A 269 16.48 -8.73 -22.71
CA ILE A 269 17.95 -8.87 -22.82
C ILE A 269 18.37 -9.75 -24.00
N SER A 270 17.77 -10.93 -24.19
CA SER A 270 18.30 -11.94 -25.12
C SER A 270 17.45 -12.25 -26.35
N CYS A 271 16.17 -11.87 -26.38
CA CYS A 271 15.25 -12.23 -27.46
C CYS A 271 15.74 -11.73 -28.83
N PRO A 272 16.01 -12.61 -29.82
CA PRO A 272 16.52 -12.20 -31.13
C PRO A 272 15.61 -11.21 -31.86
N ILE A 273 14.29 -11.34 -31.71
CA ILE A 273 13.28 -10.48 -32.35
C ILE A 273 13.50 -9.00 -32.02
N TYR A 274 13.91 -8.70 -30.78
CA TYR A 274 14.14 -7.32 -30.35
C TYR A 274 15.62 -6.91 -30.39
N LYS A 275 16.51 -7.68 -31.03
CA LYS A 275 17.96 -7.41 -31.06
C LYS A 275 18.28 -6.04 -31.65
N THR A 276 17.64 -5.66 -32.76
CA THR A 276 17.84 -4.36 -33.43
C THR A 276 17.40 -3.20 -32.53
N LYS A 277 16.16 -3.25 -32.03
CA LYS A 277 15.59 -2.25 -31.11
C LYS A 277 16.41 -2.13 -29.81
N ARG A 278 16.89 -3.24 -29.24
CA ARG A 278 17.80 -3.21 -28.07
C ARG A 278 19.12 -2.56 -28.40
N LYS A 279 19.75 -2.93 -29.52
CA LYS A 279 21.00 -2.31 -29.97
C LYS A 279 20.83 -0.81 -30.14
N GLU A 280 19.68 -0.34 -30.62
CA GLU A 280 19.40 1.08 -30.82
C GLU A 280 19.19 1.85 -29.51
N ILE A 281 18.40 1.31 -28.59
CA ILE A 281 18.02 2.02 -27.37
C ILE A 281 19.14 1.94 -26.31
N PHE A 282 19.85 0.80 -26.26
CA PHE A 282 20.91 0.57 -25.28
C PHE A 282 22.32 0.90 -25.82
N LYS A 283 22.44 1.65 -26.93
CA LYS A 283 23.72 2.05 -27.57
C LYS A 283 24.77 2.57 -26.59
N LYS A 284 24.34 3.34 -25.59
CA LYS A 284 25.24 4.03 -24.64
C LYS A 284 25.60 3.18 -23.41
N ILE A 285 25.12 1.94 -23.32
CA ILE A 285 25.37 1.07 -22.16
C ILE A 285 26.34 -0.05 -22.55
N PRO A 286 27.43 -0.27 -21.78
CA PRO A 286 28.24 -1.46 -21.91
C PRO A 286 27.42 -2.73 -21.74
N LEU A 287 27.61 -3.73 -22.59
CA LEU A 287 26.86 -5.01 -22.53
C LEU A 287 26.92 -5.67 -21.14
N SER A 288 28.04 -5.52 -20.42
CA SER A 288 28.23 -6.02 -19.05
C SER A 288 27.27 -5.42 -18.02
N LYS A 289 26.69 -4.25 -18.29
CA LYS A 289 25.70 -3.59 -17.41
C LYS A 289 24.25 -3.83 -17.85
N ASN A 290 24.02 -4.55 -18.95
CA ASN A 290 22.67 -4.85 -19.43
C ASN A 290 22.05 -6.04 -18.68
N THR A 291 21.85 -5.86 -17.38
CA THR A 291 21.22 -6.85 -16.50
C THR A 291 19.77 -6.48 -16.21
N ILE A 292 18.97 -7.48 -15.84
CA ILE A 292 17.55 -7.26 -15.49
C ILE A 292 17.42 -6.34 -14.27
N GLN A 293 18.38 -6.44 -13.35
CA GLN A 293 18.49 -5.60 -12.16
C GLN A 293 18.74 -4.14 -12.53
N PHE A 294 19.67 -3.89 -13.45
CA PHE A 294 19.96 -2.54 -13.92
C PHE A 294 18.71 -1.92 -14.56
N LEU A 295 18.11 -2.61 -15.54
CA LEU A 295 16.98 -2.10 -16.32
C LEU A 295 15.73 -1.84 -15.49
N LEU A 296 15.46 -2.64 -14.47
CA LEU A 296 14.17 -2.59 -13.73
C LEU A 296 14.29 -2.00 -12.32
N HIS A 297 15.47 -1.53 -11.90
CA HIS A 297 15.66 -0.98 -10.55
C HIS A 297 16.47 0.32 -10.50
N THR A 298 17.31 0.61 -11.50
CA THR A 298 18.09 1.87 -11.53
C THR A 298 17.32 2.94 -12.30
N LYS A 299 17.48 4.22 -11.91
CA LYS A 299 16.78 5.34 -12.58
C LYS A 299 17.06 5.36 -14.10
N ILE A 300 18.33 5.26 -14.49
CA ILE A 300 18.76 5.26 -15.90
C ILE A 300 18.21 4.02 -16.63
N GLY A 301 18.30 2.84 -15.99
CA GLY A 301 17.76 1.61 -16.57
C GLY A 301 16.25 1.65 -16.77
N ILE A 302 15.52 2.19 -15.81
CA ILE A 302 14.06 2.35 -15.88
C ILE A 302 13.68 3.26 -17.05
N GLU A 303 14.35 4.39 -17.22
CA GLU A 303 14.10 5.28 -18.36
C GLU A 303 14.27 4.56 -19.71
N LEU A 304 15.29 3.72 -19.83
CA LEU A 304 15.55 2.96 -21.04
C LEU A 304 14.58 1.80 -21.24
N ALA A 305 14.21 1.09 -20.16
CA ALA A 305 13.19 0.06 -20.19
C ALA A 305 11.84 0.63 -20.64
N ILE A 306 11.46 1.81 -20.13
CA ILE A 306 10.24 2.52 -20.54
C ILE A 306 10.29 2.91 -22.02
N LYS A 307 11.41 3.44 -22.52
CA LYS A 307 11.60 3.73 -23.95
C LYS A 307 11.46 2.45 -24.79
N PHE A 308 12.09 1.36 -24.36
CA PHE A 308 12.02 0.07 -25.03
C PHE A 308 10.59 -0.49 -25.08
N ILE A 309 9.85 -0.43 -23.97
CA ILE A 309 8.44 -0.85 -23.91
C ILE A 309 7.57 0.05 -24.80
N ASN A 310 7.82 1.36 -24.84
CA ASN A 310 7.05 2.26 -25.69
C ASN A 310 7.18 1.94 -27.19
N ILE A 311 8.36 1.49 -27.63
CA ILE A 311 8.64 1.14 -29.04
C ILE A 311 8.20 -0.29 -29.37
N THR A 312 8.40 -1.24 -28.46
CA THR A 312 8.12 -2.67 -28.72
C THR A 312 6.73 -3.11 -28.30
N LYS A 313 6.08 -2.33 -27.42
CA LYS A 313 4.81 -2.65 -26.75
C LYS A 313 4.82 -3.95 -25.93
N ILE A 314 5.97 -4.55 -25.66
CA ILE A 314 6.05 -5.83 -24.93
C ILE A 314 5.32 -5.76 -23.59
N ALA A 315 4.74 -6.90 -23.19
CA ALA A 315 3.94 -7.04 -21.96
C ALA A 315 2.76 -6.05 -21.81
N THR A 316 2.36 -5.37 -22.87
CA THR A 316 1.08 -4.65 -22.92
C THR A 316 -0.06 -5.59 -23.33
N ARG A 317 -1.30 -5.21 -23.02
CA ARG A 317 -2.48 -5.98 -23.48
C ARG A 317 -2.56 -6.04 -25.00
N ALA A 318 -2.33 -4.92 -25.68
CA ALA A 318 -2.36 -4.87 -27.14
C ALA A 318 -1.35 -5.82 -27.77
N TRP A 319 -0.13 -5.85 -27.23
CA TRP A 319 0.90 -6.80 -27.67
C TRP A 319 0.52 -8.26 -27.41
N HIS A 320 -0.14 -8.55 -26.28
CA HIS A 320 -0.63 -9.89 -26.00
C HIS A 320 -1.71 -10.34 -26.96
N LEU A 321 -2.66 -9.46 -27.29
CA LEU A 321 -3.77 -9.79 -28.18
C LEU A 321 -3.29 -9.95 -29.62
N ALA A 322 -2.41 -9.08 -30.09
CA ALA A 322 -1.86 -9.14 -31.45
C ALA A 322 -1.24 -10.52 -31.75
N ARG A 323 -0.40 -11.02 -30.84
CA ARG A 323 0.22 -12.35 -31.00
C ARG A 323 -0.73 -13.53 -30.80
N THR A 324 -1.88 -13.33 -30.14
CA THR A 324 -2.89 -14.38 -29.99
C THR A 324 -3.67 -14.51 -31.29
N LEU A 325 -4.03 -13.39 -31.91
CA LEU A 325 -4.65 -13.35 -33.24
C LEU A 325 -3.70 -13.93 -34.30
N GLU A 326 -2.41 -13.59 -34.27
CA GLU A 326 -1.42 -14.20 -35.18
C GLU A 326 -1.34 -15.73 -35.01
N GLN A 327 -1.49 -16.26 -33.80
CA GLN A 327 -1.49 -17.72 -33.58
C GLN A 327 -2.79 -18.37 -34.10
N GLU A 328 -3.94 -17.73 -33.88
CA GLU A 328 -5.23 -18.22 -34.39
C GLU A 328 -5.24 -18.24 -35.93
N VAL A 329 -4.73 -17.19 -36.59
CA VAL A 329 -4.62 -17.14 -38.06
C VAL A 329 -3.65 -18.19 -38.61
N ILE A 330 -2.54 -18.46 -37.92
CA ILE A 330 -1.60 -19.53 -38.33
C ILE A 330 -2.25 -20.90 -38.14
N GLU A 331 -2.96 -21.13 -37.04
CA GLU A 331 -3.67 -22.39 -36.79
C GLU A 331 -4.80 -22.59 -37.81
N GLU A 332 -5.58 -21.56 -38.13
CA GLU A 332 -6.61 -21.61 -39.18
C GLU A 332 -6.00 -21.79 -40.58
N GLY A 333 -4.90 -21.11 -40.91
CA GLY A 333 -4.21 -21.24 -42.19
C GLY A 333 -3.57 -22.62 -42.40
N VAL A 334 -3.00 -23.22 -41.35
CA VAL A 334 -2.49 -24.60 -41.40
C VAL A 334 -3.62 -25.61 -41.59
N VAL A 335 -4.78 -25.39 -40.95
CA VAL A 335 -5.97 -26.23 -41.18
C VAL A 335 -6.45 -26.10 -42.62
N VAL A 336 -6.48 -24.88 -43.18
CA VAL A 336 -6.87 -24.66 -44.57
C VAL A 336 -5.87 -25.26 -45.57
N GLU A 337 -4.56 -25.19 -45.31
CA GLU A 337 -3.55 -25.84 -46.17
C GLU A 337 -3.54 -27.38 -46.05
N GLU A 338 -3.78 -27.93 -44.86
CA GLU A 338 -3.99 -29.38 -44.69
C GLU A 338 -5.27 -29.85 -45.40
N GLU A 339 -6.31 -29.01 -45.46
CA GLU A 339 -7.54 -29.30 -46.23
C GLU A 339 -7.38 -29.09 -47.74
N ARG A 340 -6.43 -28.24 -48.18
CA ARG A 340 -6.18 -27.90 -49.59
C ARG A 340 -5.01 -28.68 -50.19
N GLY A 341 -4.91 -29.96 -49.85
CA GLY A 341 -4.00 -30.89 -50.51
C GLY A 341 -4.17 -30.84 -52.03
N GLU A 342 -3.07 -30.54 -52.72
CA GLU A 342 -2.86 -30.59 -54.17
C GLU A 342 -3.86 -29.77 -55.01
N GLU A 343 -3.67 -28.45 -55.15
CA GLU A 343 -3.89 -27.76 -56.43
C GLU A 343 -3.29 -26.32 -56.42
N ASN A 344 -2.24 -26.14 -57.24
CA ASN A 344 -1.58 -24.91 -57.72
C ASN A 344 -1.02 -23.89 -56.72
N GLU A 345 0.28 -24.05 -56.42
CA GLU A 345 1.13 -23.15 -55.61
C GLU A 345 1.45 -21.78 -56.25
N GLU A 346 1.13 -21.53 -57.53
CA GLU A 346 1.53 -20.28 -58.21
C GLU A 346 0.49 -19.14 -58.14
N GLU A 347 -0.78 -19.43 -57.85
CA GLU A 347 -1.85 -18.40 -57.82
C GLU A 347 -2.10 -17.84 -56.39
N ALA A 348 -1.80 -18.62 -55.35
CA ALA A 348 -2.01 -18.23 -53.95
C ALA A 348 -1.03 -17.15 -53.44
N VAL A 349 0.15 -17.01 -54.07
CA VAL A 349 1.19 -16.06 -53.65
C VAL A 349 0.87 -14.63 -54.13
N GLU A 350 0.08 -14.46 -55.20
CA GLU A 350 -0.33 -13.13 -55.69
C GLU A 350 -1.51 -12.54 -54.90
N GLU A 351 -2.51 -13.35 -54.52
CA GLU A 351 -3.66 -12.89 -53.71
C GLU A 351 -3.26 -12.41 -52.30
N ILE A 352 -2.28 -13.05 -51.66
CA ILE A 352 -1.77 -12.66 -50.34
C ILE A 352 -1.06 -11.29 -50.41
N ARG A 353 -0.47 -10.95 -51.57
CA ARG A 353 0.26 -9.70 -51.75
C ARG A 353 -0.68 -8.52 -52.03
N GLU A 354 -1.78 -8.72 -52.75
CA GLU A 354 -2.80 -7.69 -52.99
C GLU A 354 -3.65 -7.37 -51.75
N GLY A 355 -3.92 -8.37 -50.90
CA GLY A 355 -4.63 -8.16 -49.63
C GLY A 355 -3.84 -7.30 -48.61
N PHE A 356 -2.52 -7.26 -48.71
CA PHE A 356 -1.65 -6.50 -47.80
C PHE A 356 -1.58 -5.00 -48.15
N ASP A 357 -1.73 -4.64 -49.43
CA ASP A 357 -1.72 -3.24 -49.88
C ASP A 357 -3.04 -2.50 -49.58
N LEU A 358 -4.16 -3.21 -49.42
CA LEU A 358 -5.45 -2.61 -49.06
C LEU A 358 -5.61 -2.27 -47.57
N LEU A 359 -4.82 -2.89 -46.69
CA LEU A 359 -4.87 -2.69 -45.23
C LEU A 359 -3.93 -1.58 -44.73
N THR A 360 -3.09 -1.01 -45.60
CA THR A 360 -2.19 0.11 -45.25
C THR A 360 -2.75 1.49 -45.63
N ILE A 361 -3.94 1.54 -46.26
CA ILE A 361 -4.65 2.78 -46.58
C ILE A 361 -6.08 2.71 -46.01
N SER A 362 -6.23 2.74 -44.69
CA SER A 362 -7.49 3.15 -44.02
C SER A 362 -7.27 3.58 -42.58
#